data_AF-A0A933TM12-F1
#
_entry.id   AF-A0A933TM12-F1
#
_cell.length_a   1.000
_cell.length_b   1.000
_cell.length_c   1.000
_cell.angle_alpha   90.00
_cell.angle_beta   90.00
_cell.angle_gamma   90.00
#
_symmetry.space_group_name_H-M   'P 1'
#
loop_
_entity.id
_entity.type
_entity.pdbx_description
1 polymer ?
#
loop_
_entity_poly.entity_id
_entity_poly.type
_entity_poly.pdbx_seq_one_letter_code
_entity_poly.pdbx_strand_id
1 'polypeptide(L)'
;MSIRLGLIAWLFLVLPAQAASEARQILQTTPLAGFQHYAGKAFFPLMAVGDSLALVREPGNPYDSRAVRVEWHGSQIGYAPRADNVDLARLMDRGLKVEARILQLQKARNPWKRVLIEIYVLEP
;
A
#
# COMPACT_ATOMS: atom_id res chain seq x y z
N MET A 1 52.63 44.88 -16.15
CA MET A 1 52.48 43.48 -15.71
C MET A 1 52.15 43.47 -14.22
N SER A 2 50.86 43.48 -13.86
CA SER A 2 50.40 43.23 -12.49
C SER A 2 48.99 42.65 -12.54
N ILE A 3 48.86 41.41 -12.08
CA ILE A 3 47.69 40.54 -12.19
C ILE A 3 46.62 40.95 -11.17
N ARG A 4 45.35 41.05 -11.60
CA ARG A 4 44.20 41.32 -10.73
C ARG A 4 43.69 40.00 -10.13
N LEU A 5 43.57 39.98 -8.81
CA LEU A 5 42.89 38.94 -8.03
C LEU A 5 41.42 38.83 -8.47
N GLY A 6 40.96 37.60 -8.70
CA GLY A 6 39.55 37.26 -8.84
C GLY A 6 39.29 35.92 -8.17
N LEU A 7 38.99 35.94 -6.88
CA LEU A 7 38.57 34.76 -6.13
C LEU A 7 37.05 34.64 -6.29
N ILE A 8 36.57 33.75 -7.16
CA ILE A 8 35.16 33.39 -7.22
C ILE A 8 35.03 32.04 -6.51
N ALA A 9 34.61 32.09 -5.25
CA ALA A 9 34.20 30.90 -4.50
C ALA A 9 32.82 30.46 -5.01
N TRP A 10 32.78 29.32 -5.69
CA TRP A 10 31.53 28.63 -6.02
C TRP A 10 31.03 27.89 -4.78
N LEU A 11 30.08 28.49 -4.07
CA LEU A 11 29.39 27.85 -2.95
C LEU A 11 28.27 26.98 -3.53
N PHE A 12 28.53 25.67 -3.70
CA PHE A 12 27.48 24.70 -3.97
C PHE A 12 26.62 24.53 -2.71
N LEU A 13 25.46 25.17 -2.69
CA LEU A 13 24.47 25.00 -1.64
C LEU A 13 23.76 23.65 -1.86
N VAL A 14 24.26 22.58 -1.23
CA VAL A 14 23.56 21.29 -1.20
C VAL A 14 22.37 21.43 -0.24
N LEU A 15 21.18 21.69 -0.79
CA LEU A 15 19.95 21.61 -0.01
C LEU A 15 19.71 20.13 0.34
N PRO A 16 19.49 19.78 1.62
CA PRO A 16 19.05 18.44 1.94
C PRO A 16 17.68 18.24 1.31
N ALA A 17 17.54 17.23 0.45
CA ALA A 17 16.24 16.75 0.05
C ALA A 17 15.55 16.24 1.32
N GLN A 18 14.64 17.03 1.88
CA GLN A 18 13.78 16.57 2.95
C GLN A 18 12.90 15.46 2.35
N ALA A 19 13.26 14.21 2.62
CA ALA A 19 12.36 13.10 2.40
C ALA A 19 11.16 13.31 3.32
N ALA A 20 10.04 13.78 2.78
CA ALA A 20 8.79 13.87 3.49
C ALA A 20 8.43 12.45 3.97
N SER A 21 8.47 12.22 5.28
CA SER A 21 7.85 11.02 5.83
C SER A 21 6.35 11.24 5.78
N GLU A 22 5.67 10.68 4.78
CA GLU A 22 4.20 10.62 4.79
C GLU A 22 3.79 9.92 6.09
N ALA A 23 3.08 10.65 6.96
CA ALA A 23 2.57 10.07 8.19
C ALA A 23 1.54 9.00 7.81
N ARG A 24 1.75 7.78 8.32
CA ARG A 24 0.88 6.63 8.06
C ARG A 24 -0.03 6.43 9.25
N GLN A 25 -1.31 6.74 9.09
CA GLN A 25 -2.31 6.44 10.10
C GLN A 25 -2.93 5.07 9.84
N ILE A 26 -2.72 4.12 10.75
CA ILE A 26 -3.34 2.79 10.65
C ILE A 26 -4.86 2.95 10.73
N LEU A 27 -5.54 2.44 9.70
CA LEU A 27 -7.00 2.40 9.64
C LEU A 27 -7.52 1.11 10.28
N GLN A 28 -7.02 -0.04 9.82
CA GLN A 28 -7.49 -1.34 10.27
C GLN A 28 -6.52 -2.47 9.92
N THR A 29 -6.71 -3.61 10.58
CA THR A 29 -6.09 -4.89 10.23
C THR A 29 -7.18 -5.88 9.87
N THR A 30 -7.08 -6.54 8.71
CA THR A 30 -8.14 -7.42 8.19
C THR A 30 -7.56 -8.62 7.45
N PRO A 31 -8.18 -9.81 7.48
CA PRO A 31 -7.75 -10.94 6.65
C PRO A 31 -8.00 -10.64 5.17
N LEU A 32 -7.11 -11.12 4.31
CA LEU A 32 -7.31 -11.00 2.86
C LEU A 32 -8.38 -11.99 2.37
N ALA A 33 -9.48 -11.47 1.80
CA ALA A 33 -10.53 -12.29 1.22
C ALA A 33 -10.12 -12.80 -0.18
N GLY A 34 -10.52 -14.03 -0.50
CA GLY A 34 -10.36 -14.58 -1.84
C GLY A 34 -8.94 -15.03 -2.22
N PHE A 35 -7.95 -14.93 -1.32
CA PHE A 35 -6.54 -15.21 -1.62
C PHE A 35 -6.26 -16.57 -2.28
N GLN A 36 -7.08 -17.57 -1.99
CA GLN A 36 -6.98 -18.91 -2.55
C GLN A 36 -7.53 -19.08 -3.97
N HIS A 37 -8.39 -18.16 -4.43
CA HIS A 37 -9.09 -18.21 -5.72
C HIS A 37 -8.36 -17.40 -6.80
N TYR A 38 -7.55 -16.44 -6.39
CA TYR A 38 -6.69 -15.65 -7.27
C TYR A 38 -5.26 -16.22 -7.28
N ALA A 39 -4.35 -15.57 -8.01
CA ALA A 39 -2.95 -15.98 -8.14
C ALA A 39 -2.15 -16.03 -6.80
N GLY A 40 -2.80 -15.74 -5.67
CA GLY A 40 -2.22 -15.77 -4.33
C GLY A 40 -1.52 -17.09 -3.98
N LYS A 41 -1.99 -18.25 -4.45
CA LYS A 41 -1.26 -19.53 -4.21
C LYS A 41 0.10 -19.58 -4.90
N ALA A 42 0.21 -19.03 -6.11
CA ALA A 42 1.47 -19.01 -6.86
C ALA A 42 2.45 -17.98 -6.27
N PHE A 43 1.92 -16.87 -5.76
CA PHE A 43 2.74 -15.80 -5.19
C PHE A 43 3.08 -15.98 -3.71
N PHE A 44 2.32 -16.78 -2.94
CA PHE A 44 2.55 -16.95 -1.50
C PHE A 44 4.00 -17.29 -1.12
N PRO A 45 4.76 -18.13 -1.87
CA PRO A 45 6.16 -18.41 -1.57
C PRO A 45 7.11 -17.21 -1.80
N LEU A 46 6.68 -16.22 -2.58
CA LEU A 46 7.46 -15.05 -2.98
C LEU A 46 7.17 -13.82 -2.11
N MET A 47 6.07 -13.84 -1.36
CA MET A 47 5.64 -12.73 -0.50
C MET A 47 6.39 -12.74 0.83
N ALA A 48 6.61 -11.54 1.38
CA ALA A 48 7.15 -11.34 2.71
C ALA A 48 6.25 -10.45 3.58
N VAL A 49 6.38 -10.59 4.89
CA VAL A 49 5.80 -9.62 5.84
C VAL A 49 6.46 -8.26 5.60
N GLY A 50 5.64 -7.21 5.51
CA GLY A 50 6.05 -5.86 5.18
C GLY A 50 5.86 -5.49 3.70
N ASP A 51 5.62 -6.45 2.81
CA ASP A 51 5.38 -6.17 1.40
C ASP A 51 4.20 -5.22 1.21
N SER A 52 4.42 -4.18 0.40
CA SER A 52 3.39 -3.21 0.03
C SER A 52 2.34 -3.82 -0.88
N LEU A 53 1.10 -3.39 -0.66
CA LEU A 53 -0.08 -3.81 -1.41
C LEU A 53 -0.83 -2.57 -1.88
N ALA A 54 -1.24 -2.60 -3.15
CA ALA A 54 -2.11 -1.58 -3.71
C ALA A 54 -3.58 -1.93 -3.44
N LEU A 55 -4.37 -0.90 -3.12
CA LEU A 55 -5.81 -1.00 -2.94
C LEU A 55 -6.51 -0.27 -4.08
N VAL A 56 -7.38 -0.97 -4.80
CA VAL A 56 -8.08 -0.44 -5.98
C VAL A 56 -9.58 -0.49 -5.76
N ARG A 57 -10.25 0.67 -5.84
CA ARG A 57 -11.71 0.74 -5.76
C ARG A 57 -12.35 0.15 -7.02
N GLU A 58 -13.41 -0.63 -6.82
CA GLU A 58 -14.26 -1.15 -7.90
C GLU A 58 -15.75 -0.83 -7.64
N PRO A 59 -16.19 0.42 -7.78
CA PRO A 59 -17.57 0.81 -7.50
C PRO A 59 -18.60 0.15 -8.43
N GLY A 60 -18.17 -0.26 -9.63
CA GLY A 60 -18.99 -0.98 -10.61
C GLY A 60 -18.96 -2.51 -10.48
N ASN A 61 -18.36 -3.07 -9.41
CA ASN A 61 -18.32 -4.51 -9.22
C ASN A 61 -19.75 -5.06 -9.04
N PRO A 62 -20.19 -6.04 -9.86
CA PRO A 62 -21.59 -6.48 -9.89
C PRO A 62 -22.02 -7.21 -8.62
N TYR A 63 -21.08 -7.67 -7.80
CA TYR A 63 -21.36 -8.42 -6.59
C TYR A 63 -21.34 -7.55 -5.33
N ASP A 64 -20.60 -6.45 -5.34
CA ASP A 64 -20.45 -5.53 -4.21
C ASP A 64 -19.91 -4.17 -4.65
N SER A 65 -20.73 -3.12 -4.61
CA SER A 65 -20.31 -1.75 -4.97
C SER A 65 -19.25 -1.14 -4.02
N ARG A 66 -19.00 -1.76 -2.87
CA ARG A 66 -17.95 -1.37 -1.93
C ARG A 66 -16.66 -2.16 -2.13
N ALA A 67 -16.56 -2.96 -3.20
CA ALA A 67 -15.39 -3.76 -3.48
C ALA A 67 -14.11 -2.91 -3.52
N VAL A 68 -13.11 -3.42 -2.79
CA VAL A 68 -11.74 -2.93 -2.82
C VAL A 68 -10.83 -4.11 -3.12
N ARG A 69 -10.30 -4.11 -4.33
CA ARG A 69 -9.40 -5.13 -4.84
C ARG A 69 -8.00 -4.89 -4.29
N VAL A 70 -7.32 -5.98 -3.92
CA VAL A 70 -5.97 -5.94 -3.36
C VAL A 70 -5.00 -6.52 -4.37
N GLU A 71 -3.93 -5.78 -4.67
CA GLU A 71 -2.87 -6.19 -5.58
C GLU A 71 -1.52 -6.27 -4.88
N TRP A 72 -0.68 -7.21 -5.33
CA TRP A 72 0.75 -7.28 -5.03
C TRP A 72 1.52 -7.27 -6.35
N HIS A 73 2.46 -6.33 -6.51
CA HIS A 73 3.17 -6.08 -7.77
C HIS A 73 2.24 -6.02 -9.01
N GLY A 74 1.14 -5.28 -8.91
CA GLY A 74 0.15 -5.12 -10.00
C GLY A 74 -0.72 -6.36 -10.27
N SER A 75 -0.49 -7.46 -9.55
CA SER A 75 -1.27 -8.69 -9.70
C SER A 75 -2.34 -8.78 -8.64
N GLN A 76 -3.59 -9.04 -9.04
CA GLN A 76 -4.68 -9.24 -8.09
C GLN A 76 -4.43 -10.48 -7.23
N ILE A 77 -4.50 -10.29 -5.91
CA ILE A 77 -4.35 -11.36 -4.93
C ILE A 77 -5.60 -11.56 -4.09
N GLY A 78 -6.55 -10.62 -4.08
CA GLY A 78 -7.79 -10.76 -3.31
C GLY A 78 -8.58 -9.48 -3.22
N TYR A 79 -9.39 -9.38 -2.16
CA TYR A 79 -10.21 -8.23 -1.82
C TYR A 79 -10.19 -7.96 -0.31
N ALA A 80 -10.52 -6.74 0.09
CA ALA A 80 -10.96 -6.46 1.45
C ALA A 80 -12.26 -7.25 1.74
N PRO A 81 -12.42 -7.87 2.93
CA PRO A 81 -13.66 -8.55 3.28
C PRO A 81 -14.87 -7.61 3.26
N ARG A 82 -16.03 -8.13 2.85
CA ARG A 82 -17.28 -7.35 2.80
C ARG A 82 -17.68 -6.74 4.14
N ALA A 83 -17.36 -7.41 5.24
CA ALA A 83 -17.65 -6.91 6.58
C ALA A 83 -16.83 -5.66 6.93
N ASP A 84 -15.66 -5.50 6.31
CA ASP A 84 -14.63 -4.53 6.72
C ASP A 84 -14.40 -3.45 5.65
N ASN A 85 -15.05 -3.56 4.48
CA ASN A 85 -14.80 -2.70 3.33
C ASN A 85 -15.57 -1.37 3.36
N VAL A 86 -16.54 -1.19 4.26
CA VAL A 86 -17.45 -0.03 4.24
C VAL A 86 -16.70 1.28 4.43
N ASP A 87 -15.89 1.39 5.49
CA ASP A 87 -15.17 2.62 5.79
C ASP A 87 -13.98 2.82 4.85
N LEU A 88 -13.31 1.73 4.47
CA LEU A 88 -12.26 1.75 3.46
C LEU A 88 -12.77 2.31 2.12
N ALA A 89 -13.88 1.78 1.63
CA ALA A 89 -14.50 2.23 0.38
C ALA A 89 -14.86 3.71 0.44
N ARG A 90 -15.48 4.15 1.55
CA ARG A 90 -15.85 5.56 1.78
C ARG A 90 -14.64 6.48 1.81
N LEU A 91 -13.54 6.09 2.46
CA LEU A 91 -12.32 6.89 2.53
C LEU A 91 -11.73 7.09 1.13
N MET A 92 -11.65 6.01 0.34
CA MET A 92 -11.16 6.06 -1.03
C MET A 92 -12.08 6.87 -1.95
N ASP A 93 -13.40 6.79 -1.78
CA ASP A 93 -14.36 7.59 -2.56
C ASP A 93 -14.24 9.09 -2.28
N ARG A 94 -13.77 9.46 -1.09
CA ARG A 94 -13.44 10.85 -0.74
C ARG A 94 -12.08 11.31 -1.29
N GLY A 95 -11.37 10.45 -2.01
CA GLY A 95 -10.06 10.75 -2.59
C GLY A 95 -8.89 10.61 -1.63
N LEU A 96 -9.08 10.01 -0.45
CA LEU A 96 -7.95 9.71 0.43
C LEU A 96 -7.10 8.59 -0.17
N LYS A 97 -5.78 8.80 -0.14
CA LYS A 97 -4.81 7.78 -0.51
C LYS A 97 -4.72 6.77 0.64
N VAL A 98 -4.94 5.51 0.30
CA VAL A 98 -4.80 4.39 1.21
C VAL A 98 -3.89 3.35 0.60
N GLU A 99 -3.10 2.72 1.44
CA GLU A 99 -2.24 1.60 1.07
C GLU A 99 -2.43 0.48 2.09
N ALA A 100 -1.88 -0.68 1.78
CA ALA A 100 -1.78 -1.75 2.73
C ALA A 100 -0.39 -2.39 2.69
N ARG A 101 -0.10 -3.16 3.73
CA ARG A 101 1.06 -4.05 3.75
C ARG A 101 0.69 -5.40 4.33
N ILE A 102 1.47 -6.42 3.98
CA ILE A 102 1.34 -7.74 4.58
C ILE A 102 1.80 -7.66 6.04
N LEU A 103 0.88 -7.81 6.98
CA LEU A 103 1.20 -7.84 8.41
C LEU A 103 1.60 -9.24 8.87
N GLN A 104 1.00 -10.29 8.30
CA GLN A 104 1.30 -11.67 8.67
C GLN A 104 1.08 -12.63 7.50
N LEU A 105 2.01 -13.57 7.35
CA LEU A 105 1.90 -14.74 6.49
C LEU A 105 1.98 -16.00 7.34
N GLN A 106 0.98 -16.87 7.26
CA GLN A 106 0.99 -18.14 7.98
C GLN A 106 0.49 -19.29 7.12
N LYS A 107 1.13 -20.45 7.25
CA LYS A 107 0.64 -21.70 6.67
C LYS A 107 -0.51 -22.23 7.53
N ALA A 108 -1.71 -21.72 7.30
CA ALA A 108 -2.92 -22.17 7.99
C ALA A 108 -3.69 -23.20 7.14
N ARG A 109 -4.30 -24.21 7.82
CA ARG A 109 -5.30 -25.09 7.20
C ARG A 109 -6.48 -24.28 6.66
N ASN A 110 -6.92 -23.27 7.42
CA ASN A 110 -7.91 -22.31 6.97
C ASN A 110 -7.26 -21.28 6.01
N PRO A 111 -7.63 -21.26 4.71
CA PRO A 111 -7.05 -20.36 3.71
C PRO A 111 -7.23 -18.87 4.04
N TRP A 112 -8.32 -18.52 4.72
CA TRP A 112 -8.68 -17.14 5.08
C TRP A 112 -7.78 -16.56 6.19
N LYS A 113 -7.04 -17.42 6.90
CA LYS A 113 -6.10 -16.99 7.95
C LYS A 113 -4.68 -16.85 7.43
N ARG A 114 -4.42 -17.08 6.14
CA ARG A 114 -3.05 -17.16 5.63
C ARG A 114 -2.37 -15.82 5.45
N VAL A 115 -3.14 -14.78 5.14
CA VAL A 115 -2.63 -13.44 4.85
C VAL A 115 -3.45 -12.45 5.66
N LEU A 116 -2.78 -11.76 6.58
CA LEU A 116 -3.32 -10.63 7.32
C LEU A 116 -2.68 -9.36 6.75
N ILE A 117 -3.51 -8.35 6.46
CA ILE A 117 -3.03 -7.08 5.93
C ILE A 117 -3.34 -5.96 6.92
N GLU A 118 -2.44 -5.00 7.00
CA GLU A 118 -2.64 -3.74 7.70
C GLU A 118 -2.89 -2.66 6.67
N ILE A 119 -3.99 -1.94 6.81
CA ILE A 119 -4.41 -0.86 5.91
C ILE A 119 -4.18 0.46 6.63
N TYR A 120 -3.60 1.43 5.92
CA TYR A 120 -3.30 2.74 6.46
C TYR A 120 -3.61 3.84 5.44
N VAL A 121 -3.95 5.02 5.97
CA VAL A 121 -4.13 6.26 5.19
C VAL A 121 -2.78 6.95 5.10
N LEU A 122 -2.46 7.49 3.93
CA LEU A 122 -1.33 8.40 3.74
C LEU A 122 -1.83 9.82 4.01
N GLU A 123 -1.33 10.45 5.08
CA GLU A 123 -1.58 11.87 5.31
C GLU A 123 -0.78 12.70 4.29
N PRO A 124 -1.43 13.69 3.65
CA PRO A 124 -0.77 14.59 2.71
C PRO A 124 0.19 15.58 3.37
#